data_AF-A0A7C6MIR6-F1
#
_entry.id   AF-A0A7C6MIR6-F1
#
_cell.length_a   1.000
_cell.length_b   1.000
_cell.length_c   1.000
_cell.angle_alpha   90.00
_cell.angle_beta   90.00
_cell.angle_gamma   90.00
#
_symmetry.space_group_name_H-M   'P 1'
#
loop_
_entity.id
_entity.type
_entity.pdbx_description
1 polymer ?
#
loop_
_entity_poly.entity_id
_entity_poly.type
_entity_poly.pdbx_seq_one_letter_code
_entity_poly.pdbx_strand_id
1 'polypeptide(L)'
;LHGANRLASNSLLEGLVVGRNVADDVAGRVGKHGFTEPAEVRRRRVRPNLWPRDLDRLQRAMTAGAGVTRTAESLGAAAATLAALPDARETAVARAIIAAAAARPRTLGCHTRLD
;
A
#
# COMPACT_ATOMS: atom_id res chain seq x y z
N LEU A 1 12.72 9.03 -2.00
CA LEU A 1 12.49 10.18 -2.90
C LEU A 1 11.52 11.20 -2.31
N HIS A 2 10.27 10.82 -2.01
CA HIS A 2 9.24 11.81 -1.63
C HIS A 2 9.12 12.14 -0.14
N GLY A 3 9.76 11.39 0.76
CA GLY A 3 9.59 11.61 2.20
C GLY A 3 8.12 11.52 2.62
N ALA A 4 7.66 12.44 3.48
CA ALA A 4 6.29 12.47 3.99
C ALA A 4 5.30 13.27 3.12
N ASN A 5 5.76 13.91 2.04
CA ASN A 5 4.92 14.66 1.11
C ASN A 5 5.53 14.64 -0.28
N ARG A 6 4.75 14.17 -1.26
CA ARG A 6 5.17 14.19 -2.66
C ARG A 6 5.04 15.60 -3.23
N LEU A 7 6.17 16.18 -3.63
CA LEU A 7 6.21 17.41 -4.45
C LEU A 7 5.85 17.06 -5.90
N ALA A 8 5.04 17.92 -6.53
CA ALA A 8 4.30 17.68 -7.77
C ALA A 8 5.04 16.89 -8.87
N SER A 9 5.73 17.58 -9.79
CA SER A 9 6.19 17.09 -11.11
C SER A 9 7.25 15.98 -11.08
N ASN A 10 7.59 15.46 -9.90
CA ASN A 10 8.70 14.52 -9.76
C ASN A 10 8.32 13.07 -10.04
N SER A 11 7.04 12.68 -10.17
CA SER A 11 6.74 11.26 -10.39
C SER A 11 7.01 10.74 -11.79
N LEU A 12 6.91 11.59 -12.82
CA LEU A 12 7.32 11.14 -14.15
C LEU A 12 8.83 10.92 -14.17
N LEU A 13 9.60 11.88 -13.63
CA LEU A 13 11.04 11.79 -13.48
C LEU A 13 11.46 10.61 -12.58
N GLU A 14 10.73 10.36 -11.49
CA GLU A 14 10.93 9.20 -10.63
C GLU A 14 10.77 7.90 -11.43
N GLY A 15 9.67 7.76 -12.18
CA GLY A 15 9.41 6.59 -12.99
C GLY A 15 10.51 6.32 -14.00
N LEU A 16 11.02 7.37 -14.66
CA LEU A 16 12.10 7.26 -15.64
C LEU A 16 13.45 6.92 -14.99
N VAL A 17 13.84 7.64 -13.94
CA VAL A 17 15.16 7.48 -13.29
C VAL A 17 15.22 6.16 -12.52
N VAL A 18 14.22 5.88 -11.67
CA VAL A 18 14.17 4.64 -10.89
C VAL A 18 13.94 3.45 -11.81
N GLY A 19 13.07 3.58 -12.81
CA GLY A 19 12.79 2.53 -13.80
C GLY A 19 14.04 2.12 -14.58
N ARG A 20 14.83 3.10 -15.05
CA ARG A 20 16.12 2.82 -15.71
C ARG A 20 17.07 2.07 -14.78
N ASN A 21 17.25 2.54 -13.54
CA ASN A 21 18.15 1.89 -12.58
C ASN A 21 17.72 0.45 -12.28
N VAL A 22 16.42 0.20 -12.16
CA VAL A 22 15.87 -1.16 -11.97
C VAL A 22 16.14 -2.02 -13.20
N ALA A 23 15.94 -1.49 -14.41
CA ALA A 23 16.21 -2.23 -15.64
C ALA A 23 17.69 -2.61 -15.77
N ASP A 24 18.61 -1.68 -15.49
CA ASP A 24 20.05 -1.91 -15.53
C ASP A 24 20.49 -2.95 -14.47
N ASP A 25 19.96 -2.88 -13.24
CA ASP A 25 20.23 -3.87 -12.19
C ASP A 25 19.70 -5.27 -12.54
N VAL A 26 18.46 -5.35 -13.05
CA VAL A 26 17.86 -6.63 -13.49
C VAL A 26 18.65 -7.23 -14.64
N ALA A 27 19.01 -6.44 -15.66
CA ALA A 27 19.82 -6.89 -16.78
C ALA A 27 21.20 -7.40 -16.32
N GLY A 28 21.85 -6.68 -15.40
CA GLY A 28 23.11 -7.09 -14.80
C GLY A 28 23.01 -8.40 -14.01
N ARG A 29 21.93 -8.61 -13.26
CA ARG A 29 21.68 -9.85 -12.50
C ARG A 29 21.40 -11.03 -13.42
N VAL A 30 20.52 -10.85 -14.40
CA VAL A 30 20.18 -11.88 -15.39
C VAL A 30 21.41 -12.26 -16.21
N GLY A 31 22.21 -11.28 -16.64
CA GLY A 31 23.44 -11.56 -17.39
C GLY A 31 24.48 -12.34 -16.58
N LYS A 32 24.54 -12.15 -15.25
CA LYS A 32 25.47 -12.86 -14.35
C LYS A 32 24.99 -14.24 -13.92
N HIS A 33 23.69 -14.40 -13.70
CA HIS A 33 23.12 -15.59 -13.06
C HIS A 33 22.25 -16.43 -13.99
N GLY A 34 21.96 -15.94 -15.20
CA GLY A 34 20.97 -16.54 -16.09
C GLY A 34 19.56 -16.47 -15.53
N PHE A 35 18.62 -17.14 -16.19
CA PHE A 35 17.32 -17.45 -15.61
C PHE A 35 17.38 -18.82 -14.96
N THR A 36 17.00 -18.91 -13.69
CA THR A 36 16.73 -20.20 -13.04
C THR A 36 15.29 -20.59 -13.28
N GLU A 37 14.99 -21.88 -13.37
CA GLU A 37 13.60 -22.34 -13.34
C GLU A 37 12.91 -21.80 -12.08
N PRO A 38 11.69 -21.24 -12.18
CA PRO A 38 10.95 -20.82 -11.01
C PRO A 38 10.77 -22.01 -10.07
N ALA A 39 11.17 -21.84 -8.81
CA ALA A 39 10.86 -22.84 -7.79
C ALA A 39 9.35 -23.10 -7.75
N GLU A 40 8.98 -24.35 -7.58
CA GLU A 40 7.58 -24.77 -7.49
C GLU A 40 6.87 -23.99 -6.38
N VAL A 41 5.92 -23.11 -6.74
CA VAL A 41 5.19 -22.27 -5.79
C VAL A 41 4.13 -23.13 -5.08
N ARG A 42 4.56 -23.87 -4.05
CA ARG A 42 3.72 -24.83 -3.32
C ARG A 42 2.55 -24.19 -2.54
N ARG A 43 2.56 -22.87 -2.34
CA ARG A 43 1.53 -22.13 -1.60
C ARG A 43 1.26 -20.78 -2.22
N ARG A 44 0.59 -20.74 -3.38
CA ARG A 44 0.05 -19.47 -3.90
C ARG A 44 -1.19 -19.11 -3.07
N ARG A 45 -1.08 -18.06 -2.25
CA ARG A 45 -2.23 -17.50 -1.55
C ARG A 45 -3.12 -16.77 -2.56
N VAL A 46 -4.10 -17.47 -3.11
CA VAL A 46 -5.07 -16.88 -4.03
C VAL A 46 -5.97 -15.96 -3.21
N ARG A 47 -5.87 -14.66 -3.47
CA ARG A 47 -6.75 -13.66 -2.86
C ARG A 47 -8.01 -13.54 -3.72
N PRO A 48 -9.22 -13.53 -3.12
CA PRO A 48 -10.44 -13.33 -3.88
C PRO A 48 -10.49 -11.89 -4.44
N ASN A 49 -11.29 -11.70 -5.48
CA ASN A 49 -11.72 -10.36 -5.88
C ASN A 49 -12.79 -9.87 -4.90
N LEU A 50 -12.75 -8.58 -4.55
CA LEU A 50 -13.86 -7.97 -3.84
C LEU A 50 -15.09 -7.86 -4.74
N TRP A 51 -16.25 -8.14 -4.18
CA TRP A 51 -17.50 -7.73 -4.79
C TRP A 51 -17.66 -6.20 -4.73
N PRO A 52 -18.39 -5.57 -5.66
CA PRO A 52 -18.56 -4.12 -5.67
C PRO A 52 -19.05 -3.54 -4.34
N ARG A 53 -19.93 -4.25 -3.64
CA ARG A 53 -20.42 -3.86 -2.30
C ARG A 53 -19.31 -3.83 -1.24
N ASP A 54 -18.41 -4.81 -1.26
CA ASP A 54 -17.29 -4.86 -0.32
C ASP A 54 -16.23 -3.80 -0.65
N LEU A 55 -16.05 -3.50 -1.94
CA LEU A 55 -15.20 -2.41 -2.38
C LEU A 55 -15.75 -1.05 -1.95
N ASP A 56 -17.05 -0.79 -2.11
CA ASP A 56 -17.69 0.44 -1.61
C ASP A 56 -17.55 0.55 -0.08
N ARG A 57 -17.78 -0.55 0.64
CA ARG A 57 -17.59 -0.59 2.10
C ARG A 57 -16.14 -0.29 2.50
N LEU A 58 -15.15 -0.85 1.79
CA LEU A 58 -13.73 -0.56 1.99
C LEU A 58 -13.43 0.92 1.76
N GLN A 59 -13.89 1.48 0.64
CA GLN A 59 -13.63 2.86 0.28
C GLN A 59 -14.24 3.83 1.29
N ARG A 60 -15.49 3.61 1.72
CA ARG A 60 -16.13 4.42 2.77
C ARG A 60 -15.36 4.35 4.10
N ALA A 61 -14.94 3.16 4.51
CA ALA A 61 -14.16 2.98 5.74
C ALA A 61 -12.82 3.73 5.68
N MET A 62 -12.11 3.66 4.54
CA MET A 62 -10.84 4.37 4.36
C MET A 62 -11.03 5.88 4.29
N THR A 63 -12.07 6.37 3.60
CA THR A 63 -12.40 7.81 3.55
C THR A 63 -12.73 8.37 4.93
N ALA A 64 -13.53 7.66 5.71
CA ALA A 64 -13.93 8.10 7.05
C ALA A 64 -12.81 7.97 8.09
N GLY A 65 -12.06 6.86 8.09
CA GLY A 65 -11.09 6.55 9.13
C GLY A 65 -9.65 6.99 8.84
N ALA A 66 -9.27 7.05 7.56
CA ALA A 66 -7.91 7.33 7.10
C ALA A 66 -7.84 8.47 6.06
N GLY A 67 -8.82 9.38 6.10
CA GLY A 67 -8.90 10.59 5.27
C GLY A 67 -7.81 11.62 5.58
N VAL A 68 -8.06 12.91 5.28
CA VAL A 68 -7.06 13.98 5.44
C VAL A 68 -6.54 14.07 6.89
N THR A 69 -7.47 14.04 7.84
CA THR A 69 -7.19 14.01 9.27
C THR A 69 -7.53 12.64 9.84
N ARG A 70 -6.86 12.27 10.93
CA ARG A 70 -6.95 10.95 11.54
C ARG A 70 -6.86 11.07 13.06
N THR A 71 -7.55 10.19 13.76
CA THR A 71 -7.37 9.96 15.21
C THR A 71 -7.15 8.47 15.47
N ALA A 72 -6.74 8.10 16.68
CA ALA A 72 -6.69 6.70 17.08
C ALA A 72 -8.06 6.00 16.89
N GLU A 73 -9.15 6.68 17.22
CA GLU A 73 -10.52 6.17 17.11
C GLU A 73 -10.93 5.96 15.65
N SER A 74 -10.66 6.95 14.78
CA SER A 74 -11.02 6.86 13.36
C SER A 74 -10.27 5.71 12.67
N LEU A 75 -8.98 5.54 12.99
CA LEU A 75 -8.16 4.45 12.49
C LEU A 75 -8.61 3.08 13.03
N GLY A 76 -8.99 3.01 14.30
CA GLY A 76 -9.54 1.79 14.93
C GLY A 76 -10.87 1.35 14.29
N ALA A 77 -11.77 2.30 14.04
CA ALA A 77 -13.05 2.03 13.37
C ALA A 77 -12.87 1.51 11.94
N ALA A 78 -11.92 2.10 11.18
CA ALA A 78 -11.56 1.58 9.86
C ALA A 78 -10.95 0.18 9.94
N ALA A 79 -10.02 -0.06 10.88
CA ALA A 79 -9.42 -1.37 11.10
C ALA A 79 -10.47 -2.45 11.36
N ALA A 80 -11.44 -2.18 12.23
CA ALA A 80 -12.54 -3.09 12.54
C ALA A 80 -13.41 -3.40 11.29
N THR A 81 -13.69 -2.38 10.48
CA THR A 81 -14.45 -2.58 9.23
C THR A 81 -13.67 -3.44 8.24
N LEU A 82 -12.38 -3.17 8.05
CA LEU A 82 -11.51 -3.94 7.16
C LEU A 82 -11.28 -5.38 7.63
N ALA A 83 -11.34 -5.63 8.94
CA ALA A 83 -11.24 -6.97 9.52
C ALA A 83 -12.39 -7.88 9.06
N ALA A 84 -13.58 -7.30 8.84
CA ALA A 84 -14.78 -8.01 8.41
C ALA A 84 -14.88 -8.21 6.88
N LEU A 85 -13.95 -7.67 6.08
CA LEU A 85 -13.94 -7.83 4.63
C LEU A 85 -13.16 -9.08 4.19
N PRO A 86 -13.50 -9.66 3.02
CA PRO A 86 -12.70 -10.72 2.42
C PRO A 86 -11.24 -10.29 2.27
N ASP A 87 -10.33 -11.25 2.39
CA ASP A 87 -8.89 -10.99 2.35
C ASP A 87 -8.34 -10.83 0.92
N ALA A 88 -8.95 -9.90 0.20
CA ALA A 88 -8.57 -9.46 -1.14
C ALA A 88 -7.29 -8.60 -1.13
N ARG A 89 -6.77 -8.32 -2.33
CA ARG A 89 -5.57 -7.47 -2.50
C ARG A 89 -5.80 -6.05 -1.96
N GLU A 90 -6.96 -5.45 -2.21
CA GLU A 90 -7.33 -4.11 -1.75
C GLU A 90 -7.41 -4.07 -0.24
N THR A 91 -8.06 -5.07 0.37
CA THR A 91 -8.16 -5.20 1.83
C THR A 91 -6.78 -5.32 2.48
N ALA A 92 -5.87 -6.09 1.88
CA ALA A 92 -4.52 -6.24 2.40
C ALA A 92 -3.73 -4.92 2.38
N VAL A 93 -3.81 -4.16 1.29
CA VAL A 93 -3.18 -2.85 1.18
C VAL A 93 -3.80 -1.86 2.17
N ALA A 94 -5.14 -1.82 2.26
CA ALA A 94 -5.86 -0.95 3.19
C ALA A 94 -5.45 -1.23 4.65
N ARG A 95 -5.37 -2.51 5.05
CA ARG A 95 -4.91 -2.92 6.39
C ARG A 95 -3.46 -2.47 6.66
N ALA A 96 -2.57 -2.58 5.67
CA ALA A 96 -1.19 -2.13 5.80
C ALA A 96 -1.10 -0.60 5.98
N ILE A 97 -1.92 0.16 5.24
CA ILE A 97 -2.01 1.63 5.39
C ILE A 97 -2.50 1.99 6.80
N ILE A 98 -3.58 1.36 7.27
CA ILE A 98 -4.11 1.61 8.62
C ILE A 98 -3.08 1.28 9.70
N ALA A 99 -2.41 0.13 9.59
CA ALA A 99 -1.37 -0.26 10.55
C ALA A 99 -0.23 0.76 10.60
N ALA A 100 0.24 1.23 9.44
CA ALA A 100 1.29 2.24 9.37
C ALA A 100 0.84 3.59 9.95
N ALA A 101 -0.41 4.02 9.67
CA ALA A 101 -0.97 5.25 10.21
C ALA A 101 -1.17 5.19 11.73
N ALA A 102 -1.61 4.04 12.26
CA ALA A 102 -1.80 3.81 13.68
C ALA A 102 -0.47 3.81 14.44
N ALA A 103 0.57 3.18 13.88
CA ALA A 103 1.92 3.15 14.44
C ALA A 103 2.62 4.53 14.48
N ARG A 104 2.05 5.55 13.83
CA ARG A 104 2.60 6.92 13.80
C ARG A 104 1.69 7.91 14.53
N PRO A 105 1.86 8.12 15.85
CA PRO A 105 1.05 9.04 16.64
C PRO A 105 1.51 10.51 16.53
N ARG A 106 2.12 10.90 15.41
CA ARG A 106 2.64 12.26 15.19
C ARG A 106 2.32 12.73 13.79
N THR A 107 1.93 13.99 13.67
CA THR A 107 1.71 14.65 12.38
C THR A 107 3.03 14.85 11.62
N LEU A 108 3.04 14.46 10.34
CA LEU A 108 4.11 14.80 9.40
C LEU A 108 3.60 14.68 7.96
N GLY A 109 3.77 15.74 7.17
CA GLY A 109 3.44 15.74 5.75
C GLY A 109 1.96 15.46 5.49
N CYS A 110 1.64 14.44 4.68
CA CYS A 110 0.25 14.05 4.37
C CYS A 110 -0.45 13.27 5.49
N HIS A 111 0.28 12.93 6.55
CA HIS A 111 -0.25 12.25 7.72
C HIS A 111 -0.51 13.24 8.84
N THR A 112 -1.77 13.62 9.03
CA THR A 112 -2.21 14.55 10.08
C THR A 112 -3.00 13.80 11.16
N ARG A 113 -2.49 13.85 12.40
CA ARG A 113 -3.15 13.38 13.63
C ARG A 113 -3.79 14.55 14.36
N LEU A 114 -4.98 14.33 14.95
CA LEU A 114 -5.69 15.34 15.75
C LEU A 114 -5.73 15.01 17.26
N ASP A 115 -5.29 13.81 17.62
CA ASP A 115 -5.08 13.34 18.99
C ASP A 115 -3.64 13.52 19.46
#